data_AF-A0A4Q4Y5W4-F1
#
_entry.id   AF-A0A4Q4Y5W4-F1
#
_cell.length_a   1.000
_cell.length_b   1.000
_cell.length_c   1.000
_cell.angle_alpha   90.00
_cell.angle_beta   90.00
_cell.angle_gamma   90.00
#
_symmetry.space_group_name_H-M   'P 1'
#
loop_
_entity.id
_entity.type
_entity.pdbx_description
1 polymer ?
#
loop_
_entity_poly.entity_id
_entity_poly.type
_entity_poly.pdbx_seq_one_letter_code
_entity_poly.pdbx_strand_id
1 'polypeptide(L)'
;MLPNRPLSFQDWYSNYGADFMKLSTGTCNTTLANYVGSPFDPLLCNDHVNCILEATNEARKAHMSAAAIFLGMVPTLLSLIAPSLSQLALLSARRPLLALFLSSGSTVLFLDRLFRIESPREILTRTDGERFIPRLKRQWAILFSVGEYLLAAIAAINAIWNSWQLGNKAVVVWKCELNFMPLIWVLGPPFIVMVVAIPFQFTTIAKFLRAQACVYSPLTVPEHVDSKREPGAMWECMAREITPAIRHPTIKLEEIPHAETWAVFILNVGFCLAALQVLFGIGVLSSVLFVSVRDAIWVGLRYVVSTGVCRLLLALELECMKSDRRSGD
;
A
#
# COMPACT_ATOMS: atom_id res chain seq x y z
N MET A 1 -0.07 -13.47 32.28
CA MET A 1 -0.03 -11.99 32.19
C MET A 1 0.08 -11.64 30.71
N LEU A 2 -1.06 -11.45 30.04
CA LEU A 2 -1.06 -10.99 28.66
C LEU A 2 -0.68 -9.49 28.67
N PRO A 3 0.30 -9.06 27.85
CA PRO A 3 0.75 -7.67 27.84
C PRO A 3 -0.41 -6.75 27.49
N ASN A 4 -0.49 -5.59 28.15
CA ASN A 4 -1.44 -4.50 27.94
C ASN A 4 -1.75 -4.31 26.44
N ARG A 5 -2.76 -5.01 25.92
CA ARG A 5 -3.34 -4.71 24.63
C ARG A 5 -4.21 -3.47 24.80
N PRO A 6 -4.22 -2.53 23.84
CA PRO A 6 -5.23 -1.49 23.83
C PRO A 6 -6.60 -2.18 23.75
N LEU A 7 -7.34 -2.13 24.85
CA LEU A 7 -8.70 -2.64 24.92
C LEU A 7 -9.62 -1.67 24.17
N SER A 8 -10.60 -2.22 23.45
CA SER A 8 -11.65 -1.40 22.84
C SER A 8 -12.38 -0.59 23.90
N PHE A 9 -13.05 0.49 23.51
CA PHE A 9 -13.87 1.34 24.39
C PHE A 9 -13.11 2.22 25.40
N GLN A 10 -11.77 2.14 25.46
CA GLN A 10 -10.96 3.01 26.31
C GLN A 10 -10.55 4.32 25.64
N ASP A 11 -10.42 4.32 24.31
CA ASP A 11 -10.07 5.51 23.53
C ASP A 11 -11.08 5.72 22.42
N TRP A 12 -11.37 6.98 22.12
CA TRP A 12 -12.38 7.37 21.15
C TRP A 12 -11.88 8.47 20.22
N TYR A 13 -12.56 8.65 19.09
CA TYR A 13 -12.33 9.79 18.21
C TYR A 13 -12.83 11.10 18.81
N SER A 14 -12.15 12.19 18.47
CA SER A 14 -12.27 13.48 19.18
C SER A 14 -13.69 14.06 19.22
N ASN A 15 -14.47 13.89 18.17
CA ASN A 15 -15.71 14.63 17.99
C ASN A 15 -16.85 14.14 18.90
N TYR A 16 -16.96 12.83 19.12
CA TYR A 16 -17.96 12.23 20.02
C TYR A 16 -17.33 11.49 21.21
N GLY A 17 -16.01 11.51 21.34
CA GLY A 17 -15.29 10.66 22.28
C GLY A 17 -15.57 10.97 23.75
N ALA A 18 -15.71 12.25 24.12
CA ALA A 18 -16.04 12.62 25.50
C ALA A 18 -17.43 12.08 25.91
N ASP A 19 -18.39 12.11 24.98
CA ASP A 19 -19.74 11.63 25.22
C ASP A 19 -19.78 10.10 25.31
N PHE A 20 -19.11 9.38 24.40
CA PHE A 20 -19.02 7.92 24.48
C PHE A 20 -18.26 7.46 25.71
N MET A 21 -17.19 8.16 26.12
CA MET A 21 -16.48 7.87 27.36
C MET A 21 -17.40 8.03 28.57
N LYS A 22 -18.19 9.11 28.63
CA LYS A 22 -19.16 9.35 29.71
C LYS A 22 -20.27 8.30 29.74
N LEU A 23 -20.76 7.87 28.58
CA LEU A 23 -21.78 6.81 28.48
C LEU A 23 -21.22 5.45 28.87
N SER A 24 -20.03 5.10 28.40
CA SER A 24 -19.35 3.84 28.64
C SER A 24 -19.00 3.65 30.13
N THR A 25 -18.46 4.69 30.78
CA THR A 25 -18.07 4.65 32.20
C THR A 25 -19.19 5.00 33.19
N GLY A 26 -20.28 5.60 32.69
CA GLY A 26 -21.47 5.95 33.49
C GLY A 26 -22.57 4.91 33.32
N THR A 27 -23.50 5.18 32.40
CA THR A 27 -24.70 4.35 32.17
C THR A 27 -24.37 2.89 31.84
N CYS A 28 -23.31 2.66 31.07
CA CYS A 28 -22.90 1.34 30.58
C CYS A 28 -21.72 0.73 31.36
N ASN A 29 -21.45 1.19 32.58
CA ASN A 29 -20.30 0.75 33.35
C ASN A 29 -20.31 -0.76 33.63
N THR A 30 -21.48 -1.34 33.88
CA THR A 30 -21.62 -2.78 34.17
C THR A 30 -21.23 -3.63 32.96
N THR A 31 -21.69 -3.24 31.76
CA THR A 31 -21.34 -3.97 30.51
C THR A 31 -19.87 -3.76 30.15
N LEU A 32 -19.31 -2.57 30.44
CA LEU A 32 -17.89 -2.30 30.29
C LEU A 32 -17.04 -3.20 31.19
N ALA A 33 -17.39 -3.31 32.48
CA ALA A 33 -16.69 -4.16 33.44
C ALA A 33 -16.71 -5.63 33.04
N ASN A 34 -17.84 -6.12 32.53
CA ASN A 34 -17.97 -7.47 32.01
C ASN A 34 -17.08 -7.70 30.79
N TYR A 35 -17.06 -6.76 29.83
CA TYR A 35 -16.16 -6.83 28.67
C TYR A 35 -14.68 -6.81 29.10
N VAL A 36 -14.29 -5.92 30.01
CA VAL A 36 -12.89 -5.84 30.49
C VAL A 36 -12.49 -7.12 31.22
N GLY A 37 -13.42 -7.80 31.90
CA GLY A 37 -13.20 -9.10 32.52
C GLY A 37 -12.92 -10.22 31.50
N SER A 38 -13.58 -10.17 30.34
CA SER A 38 -13.49 -11.17 29.26
C SER A 38 -13.49 -10.54 27.87
N PRO A 39 -12.38 -9.89 27.44
CA PRO A 39 -12.36 -9.01 26.26
C PRO A 39 -12.43 -9.74 24.92
N PHE A 40 -12.34 -11.07 24.93
CA PHE A 40 -12.42 -11.91 23.74
C PHE A 40 -13.80 -12.56 23.55
N ASP A 41 -14.73 -12.32 24.47
CA ASP A 41 -16.09 -12.81 24.34
C ASP A 41 -16.89 -11.89 23.40
N PRO A 42 -17.31 -12.37 22.21
CA PRO A 42 -18.05 -11.56 21.26
C PRO A 42 -19.42 -11.13 21.80
N LEU A 43 -20.02 -11.90 22.72
CA LEU A 43 -21.33 -11.57 23.29
C LEU A 43 -21.22 -10.33 24.19
N LEU A 44 -20.25 -10.34 25.12
CA LEU A 44 -20.02 -9.22 26.05
C LEU A 44 -19.60 -7.94 25.33
N CYS A 45 -18.84 -8.08 24.24
CA CYS A 45 -18.47 -6.94 23.40
C CYS A 45 -19.72 -6.32 22.75
N ASN A 46 -20.59 -7.15 22.15
CA ASN A 46 -21.83 -6.69 21.54
C ASN A 46 -22.82 -6.13 22.58
N ASP A 47 -22.89 -6.69 23.78
CA ASP A 47 -23.73 -6.17 24.88
C ASP A 47 -23.32 -4.75 25.26
N HIS A 48 -22.00 -4.48 25.32
CA HIS A 48 -21.51 -3.13 25.59
C HIS A 48 -21.80 -2.15 24.44
N VAL A 49 -21.61 -2.60 23.19
CA VAL A 49 -21.99 -1.81 21.99
C VAL A 49 -23.48 -1.45 22.02
N ASN A 50 -24.34 -2.42 22.30
CA ASN A 50 -25.80 -2.23 22.37
C ASN A 50 -26.19 -1.24 23.47
N CYS A 51 -25.58 -1.34 24.66
CA CYS A 51 -25.82 -0.39 25.73
C CYS A 51 -25.48 1.06 25.32
N ILE A 52 -24.31 1.28 24.69
CA ILE A 52 -23.92 2.61 24.22
C ILE A 52 -24.90 3.11 23.15
N LEU A 53 -25.27 2.24 22.20
CA LEU A 53 -26.22 2.59 21.15
C LEU A 53 -27.57 2.98 21.76
N GLU A 54 -28.15 2.17 22.65
CA GLU A 54 -29.43 2.49 23.30
C GLU A 54 -29.40 3.83 24.04
N ALA A 55 -28.31 4.14 24.74
CA ALA A 55 -28.15 5.40 25.47
C ALA A 55 -27.81 6.61 24.59
N THR A 56 -27.54 6.41 23.29
CA THR A 56 -27.16 7.48 22.36
C THR A 56 -28.36 8.03 21.59
N ASN A 57 -28.38 9.34 21.36
CA ASN A 57 -29.42 10.00 20.56
C ASN A 57 -29.52 9.45 19.12
N GLU A 58 -30.75 9.30 18.62
CA GLU A 58 -31.04 8.82 17.26
C GLU A 58 -30.35 9.64 16.16
N ALA A 59 -30.31 10.97 16.31
CA ALA A 59 -29.60 11.83 15.36
C ALA A 59 -28.10 11.48 15.25
N ARG A 60 -27.44 11.11 16.36
CA ARG A 60 -26.03 10.71 16.35
C ARG A 60 -25.81 9.33 15.73
N LYS A 61 -26.74 8.40 15.97
CA LYS A 61 -26.74 7.09 15.29
C LYS A 61 -26.81 7.27 13.78
N ALA A 62 -27.71 8.15 13.30
CA ALA A 62 -27.80 8.50 11.88
C ALA A 62 -26.49 9.09 11.34
N HIS A 63 -25.83 9.97 12.10
CA HIS A 63 -24.51 10.50 11.70
C HIS A 63 -23.41 9.43 11.63
N MET A 64 -23.38 8.47 12.56
CA MET A 64 -22.43 7.35 12.52
C MET A 64 -22.70 6.44 11.32
N SER A 65 -23.96 6.18 11.00
CA SER A 65 -24.34 5.43 9.80
C SER A 65 -23.86 6.12 8.52
N ALA A 66 -24.02 7.46 8.41
CA ALA A 66 -23.47 8.22 7.29
C ALA A 66 -21.94 8.14 7.20
N ALA A 67 -21.24 8.14 8.34
CA ALA A 67 -19.79 7.99 8.41
C ALA A 67 -19.34 6.61 7.91
N ALA A 68 -20.06 5.55 8.28
CA ALA A 68 -19.80 4.19 7.84
C ALA A 68 -19.99 4.03 6.33
N ILE A 69 -21.02 4.66 5.74
CA ILE A 69 -21.22 4.69 4.29
C ILE A 69 -20.02 5.36 3.60
N PHE A 70 -19.57 6.52 4.10
CA PHE A 70 -18.39 7.20 3.57
C PHE A 70 -17.14 6.32 3.64
N LEU A 71 -16.84 5.75 4.80
CA LEU A 71 -15.70 4.85 4.98
C LEU A 71 -15.79 3.61 4.10
N GLY A 72 -17.00 3.05 3.89
CA GLY A 72 -17.23 1.94 2.98
C GLY A 72 -16.91 2.26 1.51
N MET A 73 -17.00 3.53 1.09
CA MET A 73 -16.61 3.97 -0.26
C MET A 73 -15.12 4.28 -0.39
N VAL A 74 -14.38 4.43 0.71
CA VAL A 74 -12.94 4.77 0.67
C VAL A 74 -12.13 3.74 -0.14
N PRO A 75 -12.29 2.41 0.01
CA PRO A 75 -11.52 1.43 -0.75
C PRO A 75 -11.71 1.55 -2.26
N THR A 76 -12.93 1.85 -2.72
CA THR A 76 -13.22 2.03 -4.16
C THR A 76 -12.67 3.35 -4.68
N LEU A 77 -12.74 4.43 -3.90
CA LEU A 77 -12.12 5.70 -4.29
C LEU A 77 -10.60 5.58 -4.42
N LEU A 78 -9.98 4.86 -3.48
CA LEU A 78 -8.54 4.62 -3.49
C LEU A 78 -8.11 3.74 -4.66
N SER A 79 -8.93 2.77 -5.07
CA SER A 79 -8.59 1.88 -6.19
C SER A 79 -8.58 2.61 -7.54
N LEU A 80 -9.15 3.82 -7.63
CA LEU A 80 -9.09 4.65 -8.83
C LEU A 80 -7.74 5.39 -8.97
N ILE A 81 -7.06 5.68 -7.86
CA ILE A 81 -5.80 6.44 -7.84
C ILE A 81 -4.59 5.55 -7.51
N ALA A 82 -4.82 4.31 -7.08
CA ALA A 82 -3.77 3.41 -6.65
C ALA A 82 -2.76 3.08 -7.76
N PRO A 83 -1.52 2.70 -7.39
CA PRO A 83 -0.61 1.95 -8.24
C PRO A 83 -1.26 0.73 -8.88
N SER A 84 -0.93 0.46 -10.15
CA SER A 84 -1.32 -0.79 -10.79
C SER A 84 -0.37 -1.92 -10.43
N LEU A 85 -0.93 -3.13 -10.34
CA LEU A 85 -0.18 -4.34 -9.98
C LEU A 85 0.90 -4.68 -11.02
N SER A 86 0.60 -4.51 -12.31
CA SER A 86 1.54 -4.76 -13.40
C SER A 86 2.75 -3.81 -13.36
N GLN A 87 2.51 -2.54 -13.07
CA GLN A 87 3.58 -1.54 -12.92
C GLN A 87 4.46 -1.82 -11.69
N LEU A 88 3.86 -2.22 -10.56
CA LEU A 88 4.61 -2.63 -9.38
C LEU A 88 5.42 -3.91 -9.63
N ALA A 89 4.87 -4.88 -10.39
CA ALA A 89 5.59 -6.08 -10.80
C ALA A 89 6.80 -5.74 -11.69
N LEU A 90 6.63 -4.84 -12.66
CA LEU A 90 7.73 -4.34 -13.50
C LEU A 90 8.80 -3.61 -12.68
N LEU A 91 8.39 -2.71 -11.79
CA LEU A 91 9.32 -2.01 -10.89
C LEU A 91 10.08 -3.02 -10.01
N SER A 92 9.39 -4.06 -9.52
CA SER A 92 10.00 -5.06 -8.66
C SER A 92 11.14 -5.84 -9.32
N ALA A 93 11.21 -5.90 -10.65
CA ALA A 93 12.32 -6.55 -11.35
C ALA A 93 13.66 -5.80 -11.19
N ARG A 94 13.60 -4.48 -10.96
CA ARG A 94 14.76 -3.60 -10.73
C ARG A 94 14.93 -3.22 -9.26
N ARG A 95 13.85 -2.76 -8.60
CA ARG A 95 13.84 -2.31 -7.19
C ARG A 95 12.72 -2.98 -6.38
N PRO A 96 12.91 -4.22 -5.93
CA PRO A 96 11.91 -4.96 -5.17
C PRO A 96 11.52 -4.33 -3.83
N LEU A 97 12.43 -3.70 -3.08
CA LEU A 97 12.07 -3.13 -1.77
C LEU A 97 11.24 -1.85 -1.94
N LEU A 98 11.59 -1.01 -2.92
CA LEU A 98 10.79 0.17 -3.24
C LEU A 98 9.36 -0.23 -3.63
N ALA A 99 9.21 -1.24 -4.51
CA ALA A 99 7.89 -1.74 -4.89
C ALA A 99 7.09 -2.25 -3.67
N LEU A 100 7.75 -2.87 -2.70
CA LEU A 100 7.11 -3.30 -1.45
C LEU A 100 6.67 -2.11 -0.60
N PHE A 101 7.51 -1.10 -0.39
CA PHE A 101 7.14 0.11 0.36
C PHE A 101 6.00 0.88 -0.30
N LEU A 102 6.03 1.01 -1.64
CA LEU A 102 4.95 1.64 -2.41
C LEU A 102 3.64 0.85 -2.29
N SER A 103 3.72 -0.48 -2.26
CA SER A 103 2.54 -1.32 -2.00
C SER A 103 2.03 -1.18 -0.57
N SER A 104 2.91 -1.12 0.43
CA SER A 104 2.50 -0.93 1.84
C SER A 104 1.89 0.45 2.11
N GLY A 105 2.36 1.50 1.42
CA GLY A 105 1.77 2.83 1.48
C GLY A 105 0.49 2.97 0.66
N SER A 106 0.32 2.11 -0.35
CA SER A 106 -0.93 2.02 -1.10
C SER A 106 -1.88 1.06 -0.42
N THR A 107 -2.91 1.59 0.24
CA THR A 107 -3.87 0.76 0.99
C THR A 107 -4.74 -0.16 0.14
N VAL A 108 -4.76 0.04 -1.18
CA VAL A 108 -5.40 -0.82 -2.18
C VAL A 108 -4.57 -0.84 -3.46
N LEU A 109 -4.89 -1.72 -4.40
CA LEU A 109 -4.29 -1.74 -5.74
C LEU A 109 -5.32 -1.26 -6.77
N PHE A 110 -4.83 -0.73 -7.89
CA PHE A 110 -5.69 -0.32 -8.99
C PHE A 110 -6.41 -1.54 -9.59
N LEU A 111 -7.74 -1.48 -9.64
CA LEU A 111 -8.53 -2.44 -10.41
C LEU A 111 -8.49 -2.02 -11.88
N ASP A 112 -7.44 -2.45 -12.58
CA ASP A 112 -7.53 -2.45 -14.03
C ASP A 112 -8.49 -3.54 -14.48
N ARG A 113 -9.12 -3.38 -15.65
CA ARG A 113 -10.17 -4.28 -16.18
C ARG A 113 -9.84 -5.74 -15.88
N LEU A 114 -10.62 -6.35 -14.99
CA LEU A 114 -10.60 -7.78 -14.72
C LEU A 114 -10.61 -8.50 -16.07
N PHE A 115 -9.59 -9.33 -16.33
CA PHE A 115 -9.41 -10.14 -17.55
C PHE A 115 -8.87 -9.46 -18.82
N ARG A 116 -8.50 -8.16 -18.81
CA ARG A 116 -7.74 -7.57 -19.94
C ARG A 116 -6.26 -7.50 -19.59
N ILE A 117 -5.48 -8.39 -20.20
CA ILE A 117 -4.03 -8.42 -20.06
C ILE A 117 -3.48 -7.23 -20.85
N GLU A 118 -3.11 -6.15 -20.16
CA GLU A 118 -2.27 -5.12 -20.76
C GLU A 118 -0.85 -5.72 -20.79
N SER A 119 -0.39 -6.07 -21.99
CA SER A 119 0.96 -6.60 -22.16
C SER A 119 1.98 -5.59 -21.61
N PRO A 120 3.14 -6.01 -21.06
CA PRO A 120 4.19 -5.09 -20.65
C PRO A 120 4.58 -4.10 -21.76
N ARG A 121 4.45 -4.54 -23.02
CA ARG A 121 4.58 -3.69 -24.20
C ARG A 121 3.48 -2.62 -24.25
N GLU A 122 2.20 -2.96 -24.04
CA GLU A 122 1.09 -1.99 -24.00
C GLU A 122 1.23 -0.95 -22.88
N ILE A 123 1.69 -1.35 -21.69
CA ILE A 123 1.95 -0.43 -20.56
C ILE A 123 3.04 0.59 -20.94
N LEU A 124 4.07 0.13 -21.66
CA LEU A 124 5.14 0.98 -22.13
C LEU A 124 4.74 1.82 -23.36
N THR A 125 3.96 1.30 -24.32
CA THR A 125 3.44 2.04 -25.48
C THR A 125 2.45 3.12 -25.09
N ARG A 126 1.60 2.88 -24.08
CA ARG A 126 0.65 3.90 -23.58
C ARG A 126 1.36 5.09 -22.96
N THR A 127 2.64 4.92 -22.64
CA THR A 127 3.50 5.94 -22.08
C THR A 127 4.59 6.38 -23.06
N ASP A 128 4.39 6.17 -24.37
CA ASP A 128 5.22 6.69 -25.47
C ASP A 128 5.18 8.22 -25.46
N GLY A 129 6.16 8.80 -24.78
CA GLY A 129 6.43 10.22 -24.75
C GLY A 129 7.91 10.42 -24.50
N GLU A 130 8.46 11.52 -25.00
CA GLU A 130 9.86 11.87 -24.81
C GLU A 130 10.21 11.88 -23.31
N ARG A 131 11.43 11.43 -22.98
CA ARG A 131 11.94 11.45 -21.61
C ARG A 131 12.03 12.91 -21.14
N PHE A 132 11.11 13.33 -20.27
CA PHE A 132 11.06 14.72 -19.80
C PHE A 132 12.19 15.05 -18.82
N ILE A 133 12.78 14.05 -18.17
CA ILE A 133 13.78 14.24 -17.10
C ILE A 133 15.20 13.93 -17.63
N PRO A 134 16.12 14.91 -17.66
CA PRO A 134 17.51 14.70 -18.06
C PRO A 134 18.26 13.82 -17.05
N ARG A 135 19.28 13.09 -17.51
CA ARG A 135 20.10 12.22 -16.65
C ARG A 135 20.78 13.02 -15.55
N LEU A 136 20.52 12.64 -14.30
CA LEU A 136 21.01 13.35 -13.13
C LEU A 136 22.48 13.00 -12.79
N LYS A 137 23.24 14.02 -12.34
CA LYS A 137 24.59 13.83 -11.78
C LYS A 137 24.55 12.89 -10.56
N ARG A 138 25.64 12.16 -10.29
CA ARG A 138 25.73 11.09 -9.27
C ARG A 138 25.22 11.48 -7.88
N GLN A 139 25.60 12.65 -7.41
CA GLN A 139 25.25 13.11 -6.06
C GLN A 139 23.74 13.33 -5.93
N TRP A 140 23.12 13.93 -6.95
CA TRP A 140 21.69 14.14 -7.00
C TRP A 140 20.93 12.81 -7.14
N ALA A 141 21.44 11.88 -7.95
CA ALA A 141 20.84 10.55 -8.11
C ALA A 141 20.66 9.81 -6.75
N ILE A 142 21.67 9.85 -5.88
CA ILE A 142 21.58 9.25 -4.55
C ILE A 142 20.55 10.00 -3.69
N LEU A 143 20.55 11.33 -3.73
CA LEU A 143 19.61 12.15 -2.96
C LEU A 143 18.14 11.89 -3.36
N PHE A 144 17.87 11.75 -4.66
CA PHE A 144 16.55 11.41 -5.18
C PHE A 144 16.09 10.02 -4.72
N SER A 145 16.96 9.01 -4.84
CA SER A 145 16.67 7.65 -4.36
C SER A 145 16.37 7.62 -2.85
N VAL A 146 17.18 8.31 -2.03
CA VAL A 146 16.92 8.42 -0.59
C VAL A 146 15.58 9.13 -0.31
N GLY A 147 15.27 10.18 -1.07
CA GLY A 147 13.98 10.88 -0.99
C GLY A 147 12.78 9.98 -1.31
N GLU A 148 12.88 9.15 -2.35
CA GLU A 148 11.84 8.18 -2.72
C GLU A 148 11.53 7.20 -1.59
N TYR A 149 12.56 6.58 -1.00
CA TYR A 149 12.37 5.65 0.13
C TYR A 149 11.80 6.33 1.36
N LEU A 150 12.26 7.54 1.68
CA LEU A 150 11.76 8.28 2.85
C LEU A 150 10.28 8.62 2.68
N LEU A 151 9.88 9.13 1.52
CA LEU A 151 8.48 9.42 1.21
C LEU A 151 7.62 8.15 1.19
N ALA A 152 8.10 7.07 0.59
CA ALA A 152 7.38 5.80 0.56
C ALA A 152 7.22 5.20 1.97
N ALA A 153 8.26 5.26 2.81
CA ALA A 153 8.21 4.80 4.19
C ALA A 153 7.25 5.64 5.04
N ILE A 154 7.27 6.96 4.90
CA ILE A 154 6.33 7.86 5.59
C ILE A 154 4.89 7.54 5.17
N ALA A 155 4.63 7.35 3.87
CA ALA A 155 3.30 7.00 3.37
C ALA A 155 2.81 5.65 3.96
N ALA A 156 3.69 4.64 4.01
CA ALA A 156 3.41 3.33 4.61
C ALA A 156 3.14 3.42 6.12
N ILE A 157 3.99 4.10 6.87
CA ILE A 157 3.81 4.31 8.31
C ILE A 157 2.49 5.04 8.57
N ASN A 158 2.18 6.09 7.80
CA ASN A 158 0.94 6.82 7.93
C ASN A 158 -0.30 5.94 7.66
N ALA A 159 -0.27 5.12 6.61
CA ALA A 159 -1.36 4.21 6.28
C ALA A 159 -1.59 3.17 7.40
N ILE A 160 -0.51 2.48 7.82
CA ILE A 160 -0.53 1.47 8.88
C ILE A 160 -1.00 2.08 10.21
N TRP A 161 -0.45 3.25 10.57
CA TRP A 161 -0.81 3.95 11.79
C TRP A 161 -2.28 4.40 11.80
N ASN A 162 -2.76 4.91 10.67
CA ASN A 162 -4.16 5.32 10.52
C ASN A 162 -5.12 4.13 10.68
N SER A 163 -4.77 2.95 10.15
CA SER A 163 -5.56 1.73 10.33
C SER A 163 -5.52 1.20 11.76
N TRP A 164 -4.35 1.22 12.39
CA TRP A 164 -4.20 0.87 13.80
C TRP A 164 -5.04 1.78 14.70
N GLN A 165 -4.97 3.09 14.45
CA GLN A 165 -5.75 4.09 15.18
C GLN A 165 -7.26 3.89 14.96
N LEU A 166 -7.68 3.63 13.72
CA LEU A 166 -9.08 3.34 13.40
C LEU A 166 -9.58 2.10 14.14
N GLY A 167 -8.80 1.03 14.16
CA GLY A 167 -9.14 -0.21 14.84
C GLY A 167 -9.28 -0.10 16.36
N ASN A 168 -8.48 0.76 17.00
CA ASN A 168 -8.51 0.91 18.46
C ASN A 168 -9.53 1.95 18.95
N LYS A 169 -9.79 3.00 18.16
CA LYS A 169 -10.69 4.10 18.54
C LYS A 169 -12.11 3.95 18.00
N ALA A 170 -12.36 2.88 17.27
CA ALA A 170 -13.65 2.52 16.68
C ALA A 170 -13.86 1.01 16.83
N VAL A 171 -15.08 0.55 16.52
CA VAL A 171 -15.43 -0.87 16.68
C VAL A 171 -15.97 -1.41 15.36
N VAL A 172 -15.53 -2.61 14.97
CA VAL A 172 -15.99 -3.31 13.77
C VAL A 172 -17.11 -4.27 14.15
N VAL A 173 -18.33 -4.06 13.65
CA VAL A 173 -19.54 -4.81 14.07
C VAL A 173 -19.43 -6.31 13.83
N TRP A 174 -18.81 -6.73 12.72
CA TRP A 174 -18.75 -8.15 12.38
C TRP A 174 -17.89 -8.96 13.36
N LYS A 175 -16.91 -8.30 13.97
CA LYS A 175 -15.92 -8.88 14.89
C LYS A 175 -15.49 -7.85 15.91
N CYS A 176 -16.39 -7.56 16.85
CA CYS A 176 -16.21 -6.57 17.91
C CYS A 176 -14.95 -6.84 18.76
N GLU A 177 -14.59 -8.12 18.91
CA GLU A 177 -13.42 -8.58 19.66
C GLU A 177 -12.08 -8.37 18.93
N LEU A 178 -12.10 -8.04 17.62
CA LEU A 178 -10.91 -7.94 16.78
C LEU A 178 -10.68 -6.53 16.23
N ASN A 179 -9.85 -5.75 16.93
CA ASN A 179 -9.50 -4.38 16.56
C ASN A 179 -8.56 -4.26 15.35
N PHE A 180 -7.92 -5.35 14.92
CA PHE A 180 -6.90 -5.32 13.87
C PHE A 180 -7.47 -5.57 12.46
N MET A 181 -8.79 -5.62 12.27
CA MET A 181 -9.40 -5.82 10.95
C MET A 181 -9.01 -4.74 9.92
N PRO A 182 -9.04 -3.43 10.24
CA PRO A 182 -8.56 -2.41 9.30
C PRO A 182 -7.08 -2.57 8.97
N LEU A 183 -6.28 -3.09 9.91
CA LEU A 183 -4.84 -3.33 9.71
C LEU A 183 -4.61 -4.47 8.71
N ILE A 184 -5.36 -5.57 8.83
CA ILE A 184 -5.30 -6.68 7.85
C ILE A 184 -5.60 -6.17 6.45
N TRP A 185 -6.61 -5.30 6.31
CA TRP A 185 -6.97 -4.73 5.02
C TRP A 185 -5.81 -3.95 4.38
N VAL A 186 -5.13 -3.08 5.13
CA VAL A 186 -3.98 -2.29 4.64
C VAL A 186 -2.72 -3.13 4.40
N LEU A 187 -2.58 -4.27 5.08
CA LEU A 187 -1.49 -5.20 4.83
C LEU A 187 -1.76 -6.15 3.64
N GLY A 188 -2.97 -6.12 3.07
CA GLY A 188 -3.34 -6.91 1.90
C GLY A 188 -2.50 -6.61 0.64
N PRO A 189 -2.38 -5.35 0.19
CA PRO A 189 -1.59 -4.98 -0.99
C PRO A 189 -0.13 -5.45 -0.97
N PRO A 190 0.68 -5.25 0.10
CA PRO A 190 2.05 -5.75 0.09
C PRO A 190 2.10 -7.28 0.02
N PHE A 191 1.14 -7.99 0.64
CA PHE A 191 1.02 -9.44 0.49
C PHE A 191 0.73 -9.86 -0.95
N ILE A 192 -0.22 -9.21 -1.62
CA ILE A 192 -0.56 -9.49 -3.03
C ILE A 192 0.64 -9.23 -3.94
N VAL A 193 1.34 -8.12 -3.73
CA VAL A 193 2.56 -7.80 -4.49
C VAL A 193 3.65 -8.83 -4.25
N MET A 194 3.85 -9.34 -3.03
CA MET A 194 4.81 -10.43 -2.79
C MET A 194 4.44 -11.70 -3.57
N VAL A 195 3.16 -12.10 -3.56
CA VAL A 195 2.66 -13.28 -4.29
C VAL A 195 2.92 -13.17 -5.80
N VAL A 196 2.86 -11.96 -6.37
CA VAL A 196 3.06 -11.74 -7.81
C VAL A 196 4.52 -11.46 -8.15
N ALA A 197 5.19 -10.61 -7.39
CA ALA A 197 6.55 -10.16 -7.64
C ALA A 197 7.56 -11.29 -7.50
N ILE A 198 7.44 -12.17 -6.49
CA ILE A 198 8.39 -13.26 -6.25
C ILE A 198 8.47 -14.20 -7.46
N PRO A 199 7.36 -14.76 -7.99
CA PRO A 199 7.39 -15.53 -9.23
C PRO A 199 7.83 -14.68 -10.42
N PHE A 200 7.37 -13.43 -10.53
CA PHE A 200 7.74 -12.55 -11.65
C PHE A 200 9.26 -12.36 -11.79
N GLN A 201 10.00 -12.38 -10.68
CA GLN A 201 11.47 -12.33 -10.68
C GLN A 201 12.14 -13.44 -11.51
N PHE A 202 11.48 -14.57 -11.73
CA PHE A 202 12.03 -15.71 -12.46
C PHE A 202 11.75 -15.67 -13.97
N THR A 203 10.88 -14.74 -14.42
CA THR A 203 10.52 -14.57 -15.83
C THR A 203 11.70 -14.13 -16.69
N THR A 204 11.65 -14.48 -17.98
CA THR A 204 12.58 -13.98 -19.01
C THR A 204 12.61 -12.46 -19.08
N ILE A 205 11.47 -11.78 -18.90
CA ILE A 205 11.37 -10.31 -18.84
C ILE A 205 12.17 -9.76 -17.65
N ALA A 206 11.94 -10.27 -16.44
CA ALA A 206 12.66 -9.80 -15.26
C ALA A 206 14.17 -10.06 -15.38
N LYS A 207 14.56 -11.21 -15.92
CA LYS A 207 15.98 -11.53 -16.22
C LYS A 207 16.58 -10.57 -17.23
N PHE A 208 15.88 -10.28 -18.33
CA PHE A 208 16.32 -9.31 -19.34
C PHE A 208 16.50 -7.91 -18.76
N LEU A 209 15.51 -7.42 -17.99
CA LEU A 209 15.57 -6.11 -17.34
C LEU A 209 16.73 -5.98 -16.36
N ARG A 210 17.07 -7.05 -15.64
CA ARG A 210 18.23 -7.09 -14.75
C ARG A 210 19.55 -7.18 -15.52
N ALA A 211 19.62 -8.00 -16.56
CA ALA A 211 20.82 -8.11 -17.40
C ALA A 211 21.16 -6.75 -18.02
N GLN A 212 20.15 -6.03 -18.51
CA GLN A 212 20.33 -4.68 -19.05
C GLN A 212 20.81 -3.68 -17.98
N ALA A 213 20.31 -3.80 -16.74
CA ALA A 213 20.79 -2.99 -15.63
C ALA A 213 22.27 -3.28 -15.26
N CYS A 214 22.73 -4.52 -15.38
CA CYS A 214 24.14 -4.91 -15.14
C CYS A 214 25.11 -4.37 -16.18
N VAL A 215 24.69 -4.34 -17.46
CA VAL A 215 25.54 -3.84 -18.57
C VAL A 215 25.85 -2.34 -18.43
N TYR A 216 25.03 -1.59 -17.68
CA TYR A 216 25.22 -0.16 -17.41
C TYR A 216 25.58 0.12 -15.95
N SER A 217 26.52 -0.65 -15.39
CA SER A 217 27.12 -0.34 -14.11
C SER A 217 28.09 0.85 -14.27
N PRO A 218 27.99 1.95 -13.50
CA PRO A 218 28.92 3.07 -13.54
C PRO A 218 30.16 2.75 -12.70
N LEU A 219 30.83 1.66 -13.06
CA LEU A 219 32.14 1.29 -12.55
C LEU A 219 33.06 1.07 -13.76
N THR A 220 33.24 2.11 -14.56
CA THR A 220 34.61 2.41 -14.98
C THR A 220 35.35 2.82 -13.72
N VAL A 221 35.82 1.80 -13.00
CA VAL A 221 37.01 1.92 -12.16
C VAL A 221 38.04 2.60 -13.08
N PRO A 222 38.59 3.78 -12.73
CA PRO A 222 39.77 4.26 -13.44
C PRO A 222 40.77 3.11 -13.40
N GLU A 223 41.25 2.74 -14.58
CA GLU A 223 42.07 1.58 -14.91
C GLU A 223 43.41 1.56 -14.16
N HIS A 224 43.38 1.55 -12.83
CA HIS A 224 44.51 1.49 -11.91
C HIS A 224 43.95 1.37 -10.48
N VAL A 225 43.64 0.14 -10.04
CA VAL A 225 44.00 -0.41 -8.71
C VAL A 225 43.71 -1.91 -8.77
N ASP A 226 44.78 -2.71 -8.73
CA ASP A 226 44.74 -4.12 -8.40
C ASP A 226 44.10 -4.33 -7.02
N SER A 227 42.90 -4.93 -6.96
CA SER A 227 42.46 -5.58 -5.73
C SER A 227 41.38 -6.63 -6.02
N LYS A 228 41.79 -7.90 -5.94
CA LYS A 228 40.93 -9.07 -5.90
C LYS A 228 40.05 -9.04 -4.65
N ARG A 229 38.87 -8.46 -4.77
CA ARG A 229 37.73 -8.79 -3.90
C ARG A 229 36.50 -8.79 -4.78
N GLU A 230 36.03 -9.98 -5.15
CA GLU A 230 34.72 -10.12 -5.76
C GLU A 230 33.71 -9.50 -4.79
N PRO A 231 32.98 -8.44 -5.22
CA PRO A 231 31.91 -7.91 -4.39
C PRO A 231 30.91 -9.04 -4.16
N GLY A 232 30.67 -9.39 -2.90
CA GLY A 232 29.71 -10.45 -2.57
C GLY A 232 28.35 -10.12 -3.20
N ALA A 233 27.65 -11.14 -3.71
CA ALA A 233 26.37 -11.00 -4.41
C ALA A 233 25.33 -10.12 -3.66
N MET A 234 25.43 -10.05 -2.33
CA MET A 234 24.60 -9.18 -1.49
C MET A 234 24.89 -7.68 -1.68
N TRP A 235 26.17 -7.28 -1.82
CA TRP A 235 26.56 -5.89 -2.05
C TRP A 235 26.12 -5.41 -3.43
N GLU A 236 26.23 -6.26 -4.45
CA GLU A 236 25.71 -5.95 -5.78
C GLU A 236 24.18 -5.80 -5.79
N CYS A 237 23.46 -6.60 -5.01
CA CYS A 237 22.01 -6.49 -4.87
C CYS A 237 21.60 -5.19 -4.18
N MET A 238 22.28 -4.81 -3.08
CA MET A 238 22.03 -3.53 -2.40
C MET A 238 22.41 -2.31 -3.26
N ALA A 239 23.51 -2.39 -4.02
CA ALA A 239 23.92 -1.33 -4.93
C ALA A 239 22.91 -1.12 -6.07
N ARG A 240 22.24 -2.20 -6.53
CA ARG A 240 21.15 -2.13 -7.52
C ARG A 240 19.89 -1.47 -6.95
N GLU A 241 19.54 -1.78 -5.70
CA GLU A 241 18.39 -1.18 -5.02
C GLU A 241 18.56 0.34 -4.82
N ILE A 242 19.78 0.80 -4.53
CA ILE A 242 20.08 2.22 -4.27
C ILE A 242 20.16 3.04 -5.56
N THR A 243 20.41 2.42 -6.71
CA THR A 243 20.63 3.14 -7.97
C THR A 243 19.30 3.59 -8.59
N PRO A 244 19.08 4.91 -8.79
CA PRO A 244 17.80 5.39 -9.28
C PRO A 244 17.50 4.96 -10.72
N ALA A 245 16.22 4.83 -11.09
CA ALA A 245 15.76 4.47 -12.43
C ALA A 245 16.22 5.46 -13.50
N ILE A 246 16.43 6.73 -13.11
CA ILE A 246 17.04 7.77 -13.95
C ILE A 246 18.39 7.32 -14.55
N ARG A 247 19.14 6.49 -13.81
CA ARG A 247 20.46 5.98 -14.23
C ARG A 247 20.40 4.66 -14.99
N HIS A 248 19.30 3.93 -14.93
CA HIS A 248 19.17 2.69 -15.69
C HIS A 248 19.05 2.98 -17.20
N PRO A 249 19.58 2.07 -18.04
CA PRO A 249 19.40 2.18 -19.47
C PRO A 249 17.92 2.06 -19.79
N THR A 250 17.52 2.88 -20.74
CA THR A 250 16.15 3.00 -21.15
C THR A 250 15.72 1.74 -21.90
N ILE A 251 14.51 1.26 -21.67
CA ILE A 251 14.04 0.00 -22.25
C ILE A 251 13.61 0.26 -23.70
N LYS A 252 14.27 -0.37 -24.68
CA LYS A 252 13.78 -0.39 -26.06
C LYS A 252 12.64 -1.39 -26.15
N LEU A 253 11.46 -0.88 -26.50
CA LEU A 253 10.20 -1.62 -26.49
C LEU A 253 10.21 -2.84 -27.44
N GLU A 254 10.98 -2.76 -28.51
CA GLU A 254 11.08 -3.76 -29.57
C GLU A 254 11.84 -5.03 -29.15
N GLU A 255 12.70 -4.92 -28.13
CA GLU A 255 13.55 -6.02 -27.60
C GLU A 255 12.89 -6.80 -26.45
N ILE A 256 11.70 -6.40 -25.97
CA ILE A 256 11.06 -7.06 -24.82
C ILE A 256 10.54 -8.44 -25.22
N PRO A 257 10.99 -9.54 -24.57
CA PRO A 257 10.50 -10.88 -24.87
C PRO A 257 9.01 -11.02 -24.55
N HIS A 258 8.31 -11.92 -25.26
CA HIS A 258 6.90 -12.20 -25.00
C HIS A 258 6.69 -12.70 -23.57
N ALA A 259 5.61 -12.25 -22.94
CA ALA A 259 5.26 -12.68 -21.59
C ALA A 259 4.90 -14.17 -21.57
N GLU A 260 5.50 -14.91 -20.63
CA GLU A 260 5.25 -16.33 -20.45
C GLU A 260 3.81 -16.55 -19.92
N THR A 261 3.13 -17.59 -20.40
CA THR A 261 1.73 -17.88 -20.06
C THR A 261 1.49 -18.06 -18.55
N TRP A 262 2.46 -18.63 -17.82
CA TRP A 262 2.36 -18.77 -16.37
C TRP A 262 2.48 -17.44 -15.64
N ALA A 263 3.28 -16.49 -16.14
CA ALA A 263 3.42 -15.16 -15.56
C ALA A 263 2.12 -14.37 -15.70
N VAL A 264 1.44 -14.53 -16.84
CA VAL A 264 0.10 -13.99 -17.09
C VAL A 264 -0.92 -14.59 -16.13
N PHE A 265 -0.87 -15.91 -15.91
CA PHE A 265 -1.76 -16.57 -14.94
C PHE A 265 -1.60 -16.02 -13.52
N ILE A 266 -0.35 -15.85 -13.05
CA ILE A 266 -0.07 -15.30 -11.71
C ILE A 266 -0.55 -13.85 -11.60
N LEU A 267 -0.37 -13.05 -12.64
CA LEU A 267 -0.85 -11.67 -12.65
C LEU A 267 -2.38 -11.60 -12.55
N ASN A 268 -3.10 -12.49 -13.25
CA ASN A 268 -4.56 -12.62 -13.14
C ASN A 268 -5.01 -13.04 -11.73
N VAL A 269 -4.32 -14.00 -11.11
CA VAL A 269 -4.56 -14.36 -9.70
C VAL A 269 -4.36 -13.14 -8.80
N GLY A 270 -3.31 -12.36 -9.02
CA GLY A 270 -3.06 -11.12 -8.31
C GLY A 270 -4.17 -10.07 -8.46
N PHE A 271 -4.71 -9.88 -9.66
CA PHE A 271 -5.85 -8.99 -9.89
C PHE A 271 -7.13 -9.48 -9.19
N CYS A 272 -7.39 -10.79 -9.20
CA CYS A 272 -8.50 -11.38 -8.43
C CYS A 272 -8.33 -11.13 -6.93
N LEU A 273 -7.12 -11.32 -6.38
CA LEU A 273 -6.83 -11.03 -4.98
C LEU A 273 -6.97 -9.54 -4.66
N ALA A 274 -6.56 -8.65 -5.56
CA ALA A 274 -6.75 -7.20 -5.42
C ALA A 274 -8.23 -6.83 -5.37
N ALA A 275 -9.06 -7.41 -6.25
CA ALA A 275 -10.51 -7.20 -6.22
C ALA A 275 -11.14 -7.70 -4.92
N LEU A 276 -10.76 -8.89 -4.45
CA LEU A 276 -11.22 -9.43 -3.16
C LEU A 276 -10.76 -8.56 -1.99
N GLN A 277 -9.54 -8.02 -2.03
CA GLN A 277 -9.03 -7.11 -1.00
C GLN A 277 -9.81 -5.79 -0.93
N VAL A 278 -10.22 -5.24 -2.08
CA VAL A 278 -11.08 -4.05 -2.12
C VAL A 278 -12.46 -4.38 -1.53
N LEU A 279 -13.07 -5.50 -1.92
CA LEU A 279 -14.35 -5.93 -1.35
C LEU A 279 -14.27 -6.16 0.17
N PHE A 280 -13.18 -6.78 0.63
CA PHE A 280 -12.90 -6.94 2.06
C PHE A 280 -12.79 -5.60 2.77
N GLY A 281 -12.09 -4.63 2.17
CA GLY A 281 -12.01 -3.27 2.68
C GLY A 281 -13.37 -2.60 2.82
N ILE A 282 -14.24 -2.74 1.81
CA ILE A 282 -15.60 -2.17 1.85
C ILE A 282 -16.36 -2.76 3.04
N GLY A 283 -16.33 -4.08 3.22
CA GLY A 283 -17.00 -4.77 4.33
C GLY A 283 -16.47 -4.32 5.70
N VAL A 284 -15.14 -4.26 5.87
CA VAL A 284 -14.50 -3.85 7.13
C VAL A 284 -14.77 -2.39 7.45
N LEU A 285 -14.62 -1.48 6.49
CA LEU A 285 -14.76 -0.04 6.74
C LEU A 285 -16.23 0.41 6.85
N SER A 286 -17.16 -0.24 6.14
CA SER A 286 -18.60 0.02 6.29
C SER A 286 -19.20 -0.53 7.58
N SER A 287 -18.50 -1.42 8.27
CA SER A 287 -18.93 -1.97 9.56
C SER A 287 -18.30 -1.26 10.76
N VAL A 288 -17.60 -0.13 10.55
CA VAL A 288 -17.02 0.69 11.62
C VAL A 288 -18.11 1.53 12.30
N LEU A 289 -18.19 1.43 13.63
CA LEU A 289 -19.05 2.22 14.50
C LEU A 289 -18.27 3.21 15.37
N PHE A 290 -19.01 4.13 15.99
CA PHE A 290 -18.50 5.15 16.93
C PHE A 290 -17.53 6.16 16.32
N VAL A 291 -17.60 6.34 15.00
CA VAL A 291 -16.85 7.35 14.25
C VAL A 291 -17.81 8.41 13.73
N SER A 292 -17.45 9.68 13.92
CA SER A 292 -18.22 10.79 13.34
C SER A 292 -17.89 10.97 11.85
N VAL A 293 -18.79 11.57 11.08
CA VAL A 293 -18.54 11.86 9.65
C VAL A 293 -17.27 12.70 9.45
N ARG A 294 -17.03 13.68 10.34
CA ARG A 294 -15.83 14.51 10.29
C ARG A 294 -14.56 13.70 10.48
N ASP A 295 -14.53 12.82 11.48
CA ASP A 295 -13.37 11.95 11.75
C ASP A 295 -13.17 10.96 10.60
N ALA A 296 -14.25 10.40 10.07
CA ALA A 296 -14.23 9.51 8.91
C ALA A 296 -13.61 10.16 7.67
N ILE A 297 -13.95 11.43 7.37
CA ILE A 297 -13.35 12.20 6.28
C ILE A 297 -11.84 12.35 6.49
N TRP A 298 -11.40 12.69 7.71
CA TRP A 298 -9.97 12.81 8.03
C TRP A 298 -9.22 11.50 7.87
N VAL A 299 -9.81 10.39 8.32
CA VAL A 299 -9.26 9.04 8.16
C VAL A 299 -9.14 8.69 6.67
N GLY A 300 -10.19 8.93 5.88
CA GLY A 300 -10.20 8.69 4.44
C GLY A 300 -9.15 9.53 3.70
N LEU A 301 -9.05 10.82 4.02
CA LEU A 301 -8.07 11.73 3.41
C LEU A 301 -6.63 11.28 3.65
N ARG A 302 -6.31 10.79 4.86
CA ARG A 302 -4.97 10.25 5.15
C ARG A 302 -4.62 9.06 4.25
N TYR A 303 -5.57 8.17 3.99
CA TYR A 303 -5.35 7.06 3.05
C TYR A 303 -5.18 7.54 1.60
N VAL A 304 -5.96 8.54 1.18
CA VAL A 304 -5.86 9.15 -0.15
C VAL A 304 -4.48 9.78 -0.35
N VAL A 305 -3.98 10.53 0.64
CA VAL A 305 -2.66 11.16 0.57
C VAL A 305 -1.55 10.10 0.49
N SER A 306 -1.56 9.07 1.34
CA SER A 306 -0.57 7.99 1.26
C SER A 306 -0.58 7.29 -0.10
N THR A 307 -1.77 6.92 -0.59
CA THR A 307 -1.93 6.23 -1.88
C THR A 307 -1.51 7.12 -3.05
N GLY A 308 -1.87 8.40 -3.02
CA GLY A 308 -1.50 9.39 -4.03
C GLY A 308 0.01 9.63 -4.10
N VAL A 309 0.69 9.72 -2.94
CA VAL A 309 2.16 9.81 -2.88
C VAL A 309 2.80 8.56 -3.50
N CYS A 310 2.33 7.36 -3.13
CA CYS A 310 2.84 6.13 -3.71
C CYS A 310 2.61 6.05 -5.22
N ARG A 311 1.45 6.53 -5.71
CA ARG A 311 1.16 6.60 -7.14
C ARG A 311 2.09 7.55 -7.88
N LEU A 312 2.36 8.73 -7.30
CA LEU A 312 3.26 9.72 -7.88
C LEU A 312 4.69 9.18 -7.96
N LEU A 313 5.20 8.58 -6.89
CA LEU A 313 6.54 7.96 -6.86
C LEU A 313 6.67 6.86 -7.92
N LEU A 314 5.65 5.99 -8.05
CA LEU A 314 5.64 4.96 -9.09
C LEU A 314 5.63 5.56 -10.49
N ALA A 315 4.82 6.61 -10.72
CA ALA A 315 4.76 7.28 -12.02
C ALA A 315 6.13 7.88 -12.40
N LEU A 316 6.79 8.58 -11.47
CA LEU A 316 8.13 9.13 -11.67
C LEU A 316 9.15 8.03 -12.02
N GLU A 317 9.14 6.92 -11.28
CA GLU A 317 10.03 5.79 -11.54
C GLU A 317 9.84 5.19 -12.93
N LEU A 318 8.57 4.99 -13.35
CA LEU A 318 8.25 4.47 -14.69
C LEU A 318 8.66 5.44 -15.80
N GLU A 319 8.43 6.74 -15.62
CA GLU A 319 8.89 7.75 -16.58
C GLU A 319 10.40 7.74 -16.76
N CYS A 320 11.14 7.45 -15.69
CA CYS A 320 12.58 7.34 -15.75
C CYS A 320 13.07 6.10 -16.52
N MET A 321 12.22 5.07 -16.70
CA MET A 321 12.57 3.84 -17.44
C MET A 321 12.36 3.94 -18.96
N LYS A 322 11.69 4.99 -19.45
CA LYS A 322 11.32 5.19 -20.87
C LYS A 322 12.53 5.41 -21.80
N SER A 323 12.42 4.95 -23.05
CA SER A 323 13.39 5.14 -24.15
C SER A 323 13.67 6.60 -24.49
N ASP A 324 14.94 6.95 -24.67
CA ASP A 324 15.33 8.18 -25.37
C ASP A 324 15.12 7.97 -26.88
N ARG A 325 14.31 8.82 -27.52
CA ARG A 325 14.05 8.76 -28.97
C ARG A 325 14.92 9.78 -29.73
N ARG A 326 16.11 10.10 -29.21
CA ARG A 326 17.12 10.95 -29.87
C ARG A 326 18.37 10.15 -30.21
N SER A 327 18.31 9.38 -31.28
CA SER A 327 19.51 8.95 -32.02
C SER A 327 19.07 8.47 -33.40
N GLY A 328 18.60 9.40 -34.20
CA GLY A 328 18.10 9.16 -35.55
C GLY A 328 17.86 10.48 -36.29
N ASP A 329 18.87 11.34 -36.28
CA ASP A 329 19.18 12.33 -37.33
C ASP A 329 20.72 12.48 -37.34
#